data_AF-A0A225DYF8-F1
#
_entry.id   AF-A0A225DYF8-F1
#
_cell.length_a   1.000
_cell.length_b   1.000
_cell.length_c   1.000
_cell.angle_alpha   90.00
_cell.angle_beta   90.00
_cell.angle_gamma   90.00
#
_symmetry.space_group_name_H-M   'P 1'
#
loop_
_entity.id
_entity.type
_entity.pdbx_description
1 polymer ?
#
loop_
_entity_poly.entity_id
_entity_poly.type
_entity_poly.pdbx_seq_one_letter_code
_entity_poly.pdbx_strand_id
1 'polypeptide(L)'
;MNIDELKRTLQNHFTDGLVLIVGSGLSMAEGIPGMKGLGDYLGEHVANGLENGALVSEWQEINADIKSGIDLESALSKHNPTTDIVAAIVLHTANFIRQHECRVVKNCIKNRKEMRLTRLLPHLVIPAAGLPVITTNYDRLIECAVEKAGKPADSMFVGHYSGIYEPETAKYICAKSIQIRGRKHNLKWLDRIRLYKPHGSLDWYRIEDETIRCSLELDESPLIITPGLSKYAAGYHEPFDRHREKANDAIDNASRFLIIGYGFNDNHLETHLSQRLRDGKPAVIMAMGLTANAEKMIRESPKAIALVQGASGPHLGQDA
;
A
#
# COMPACT_ATOMS: atom_id res chain seq x y z
N MET A 1 30.28 -3.17 -3.43
CA MET A 1 29.80 -2.22 -4.46
C MET A 1 30.03 -0.81 -3.96
N ASN A 2 30.67 0.06 -4.75
CA ASN A 2 30.85 1.47 -4.38
C ASN A 2 29.59 2.30 -4.72
N ILE A 3 29.56 3.58 -4.33
CA ILE A 3 28.38 4.44 -4.52
C ILE A 3 28.05 4.73 -6.00
N ASP A 4 29.06 4.82 -6.88
CA ASP A 4 28.84 5.07 -8.31
C ASP A 4 28.23 3.84 -8.99
N GLU A 5 28.80 2.66 -8.73
CA GLU A 5 28.26 1.36 -9.17
C GLU A 5 26.82 1.15 -8.70
N LEU A 6 26.51 1.52 -7.44
CA LEU A 6 25.15 1.44 -6.92
C LEU A 6 24.21 2.37 -7.70
N LYS A 7 24.59 3.64 -7.88
CA LYS A 7 23.77 4.61 -8.62
C LYS A 7 23.49 4.13 -10.04
N ARG A 8 24.50 3.62 -10.75
CA ARG A 8 24.35 3.04 -12.09
C ARG A 8 23.44 1.82 -12.08
N THR A 9 23.61 0.92 -11.11
CA THR A 9 22.75 -0.25 -10.93
C THR A 9 21.29 0.17 -10.75
N LEU A 10 21.02 1.15 -9.88
CA LEU A 10 19.67 1.66 -9.63
C LEU A 10 19.08 2.38 -10.84
N GLN A 11 19.87 3.20 -11.54
CA GLN A 11 19.42 3.89 -12.77
C GLN A 11 19.05 2.88 -13.86
N ASN A 12 19.85 1.82 -14.05
CA ASN A 12 19.54 0.74 -14.98
C ASN A 12 18.34 -0.10 -14.53
N HIS A 13 18.08 -0.15 -13.22
CA HIS A 13 16.94 -0.83 -12.65
C HIS A 13 15.63 -0.06 -12.88
N PHE A 14 15.60 1.26 -12.71
CA PHE A 14 14.37 2.07 -12.83
C PHE A 14 13.98 2.39 -14.29
N THR A 15 13.77 1.35 -15.09
CA THR A 15 13.36 1.44 -16.51
C THR A 15 12.07 0.63 -16.78
N ASP A 16 11.70 0.44 -18.04
CA ASP A 16 10.44 -0.19 -18.45
C ASP A 16 10.18 -1.56 -17.80
N GLY A 17 8.91 -1.85 -17.57
CA GLY A 17 8.42 -3.06 -16.92
C GLY A 17 8.57 -3.06 -15.39
N LEU A 18 8.83 -1.90 -14.79
CA LEU A 18 8.87 -1.70 -13.34
C LEU A 18 7.47 -1.81 -12.72
N VAL A 19 7.38 -2.54 -11.61
CA VAL A 19 6.23 -2.58 -10.71
C VAL A 19 6.68 -2.22 -9.30
N LEU A 20 5.93 -1.33 -8.64
CA LEU A 20 6.19 -0.95 -7.25
C LEU A 20 5.31 -1.77 -6.32
N ILE A 21 5.92 -2.37 -5.30
CA ILE A 21 5.23 -2.99 -4.16
C ILE A 21 5.51 -2.12 -2.94
N VAL A 22 4.46 -1.63 -2.28
CA VAL A 22 4.57 -0.73 -1.13
C VAL A 22 3.90 -1.38 0.06
N GLY A 23 4.62 -1.45 1.19
CA GLY A 23 4.06 -1.89 2.46
C GLY A 23 4.00 -0.78 3.49
N SER A 24 3.64 -1.16 4.71
CA SER A 24 3.41 -0.22 5.82
C SER A 24 4.68 0.55 6.22
N GLY A 25 5.87 0.05 5.88
CA GLY A 25 7.13 0.74 6.11
C GLY A 25 7.24 2.10 5.41
N LEU A 26 6.56 2.31 4.26
CA LEU A 26 6.48 3.65 3.65
C LEU A 26 5.71 4.60 4.56
N SER A 27 4.53 4.19 5.01
CA SER A 27 3.65 4.98 5.88
C SER A 27 4.29 5.23 7.25
N MET A 28 5.03 4.25 7.77
CA MET A 28 5.83 4.39 8.99
C MET A 28 6.90 5.45 8.86
N ALA A 29 7.63 5.47 7.74
CA ALA A 29 8.61 6.51 7.49
C ALA A 29 7.96 7.91 7.48
N GLU A 30 6.69 8.01 7.09
CA GLU A 30 5.93 9.25 7.08
C GLU A 30 5.29 9.62 8.44
N GLY A 31 5.29 8.72 9.42
CA GLY A 31 4.80 8.95 10.79
C GLY A 31 3.48 8.26 11.14
N ILE A 32 3.02 7.31 10.32
CA ILE A 32 1.89 6.43 10.65
C ILE A 32 2.41 5.23 11.47
N PRO A 33 1.79 4.83 12.59
CA PRO A 33 2.23 3.68 13.37
C PRO A 33 2.22 2.37 12.56
N GLY A 34 3.17 1.48 12.86
CA GLY A 34 3.21 0.13 12.27
C GLY A 34 2.28 -0.86 12.97
N MET A 35 2.38 -2.15 12.60
CA MET A 35 1.49 -3.21 13.11
C MET A 35 1.54 -3.41 14.62
N LYS A 36 2.70 -3.24 15.25
CA LYS A 36 2.80 -3.26 16.71
C LYS A 36 1.94 -2.17 17.35
N GLY A 37 2.09 -0.92 16.88
CA GLY A 37 1.31 0.21 17.39
C GLY A 37 -0.19 0.07 17.13
N LEU A 38 -0.58 -0.56 16.01
CA LEU A 38 -1.98 -0.91 15.77
C LEU A 38 -2.48 -1.97 16.76
N GLY A 39 -1.70 -3.03 17.01
CA GLY A 39 -2.05 -4.08 17.97
C GLY A 39 -2.23 -3.51 19.39
N ASP A 40 -1.29 -2.67 19.83
CA ASP A 40 -1.36 -1.98 21.13
C ASP A 40 -2.64 -1.12 21.22
N TYR A 41 -2.93 -0.31 20.19
CA TYR A 41 -4.13 0.52 20.14
C TYR A 41 -5.42 -0.30 20.18
N LEU A 42 -5.52 -1.36 19.36
CA LEU A 42 -6.69 -2.22 19.35
C LEU A 42 -6.92 -2.86 20.73
N GLY A 43 -5.85 -3.34 21.36
CA GLY A 43 -5.87 -3.96 22.69
C GLY A 43 -6.47 -3.06 23.78
N GLU A 44 -6.32 -1.74 23.64
CA GLU A 44 -6.86 -0.75 24.58
C GLU A 44 -8.27 -0.27 24.24
N HIS A 45 -8.68 -0.31 22.96
CA HIS A 45 -9.87 0.42 22.51
C HIS A 45 -11.04 -0.47 22.08
N VAL A 46 -10.80 -1.67 21.53
CA VAL A 46 -11.86 -2.51 20.95
C VAL A 46 -12.92 -2.90 21.99
N ALA A 47 -12.53 -3.16 23.24
CA ALA A 47 -13.46 -3.50 24.30
C ALA A 47 -14.50 -2.40 24.59
N ASN A 48 -14.17 -1.13 24.31
CA ASN A 48 -15.03 0.01 24.66
C ASN A 48 -16.30 0.11 23.78
N GLY A 49 -16.37 -0.63 22.67
CA GLY A 49 -17.53 -0.70 21.78
C GLY A 49 -18.34 -1.99 21.88
N LEU A 50 -17.98 -2.91 22.78
CA LEU A 50 -18.64 -4.22 22.91
C LEU A 50 -19.64 -4.19 24.08
N GLU A 51 -20.94 -4.22 23.79
CA GLU A 51 -22.00 -4.16 24.81
C GLU A 51 -22.25 -5.49 25.52
N ASN A 52 -21.80 -6.60 24.95
CA ASN A 52 -22.04 -7.95 25.45
C ASN A 52 -20.81 -8.51 26.21
N GLY A 53 -21.00 -8.94 27.45
CA GLY A 53 -19.94 -9.52 28.28
C GLY A 53 -19.24 -10.74 27.68
N ALA A 54 -19.93 -11.51 26.82
CA ALA A 54 -19.32 -12.62 26.08
C ALA A 54 -18.32 -12.11 25.03
N LEU A 55 -18.68 -11.07 24.26
CA LEU A 55 -17.79 -10.44 23.28
C LEU A 55 -16.57 -9.80 23.94
N VAL A 56 -16.78 -9.16 25.09
CA VAL A 56 -15.68 -8.59 25.89
C VAL A 56 -14.71 -9.68 26.35
N SER A 57 -15.23 -10.82 26.82
CA SER A 57 -14.41 -11.95 27.27
C SER A 57 -13.61 -12.56 26.11
N GLU A 58 -14.25 -12.76 24.95
CA GLU A 58 -13.60 -13.23 23.72
C GLU A 58 -12.47 -12.27 23.29
N TRP A 59 -12.73 -10.96 23.29
CA TRP A 59 -11.71 -9.97 22.98
C TRP A 59 -10.54 -9.98 24.00
N GLN A 60 -10.81 -10.23 25.28
CA GLN A 60 -9.77 -10.29 26.30
C GLN A 60 -8.79 -11.45 26.05
N GLU A 61 -9.26 -12.59 25.57
CA GLU A 61 -8.39 -13.72 25.19
C GLU A 61 -7.50 -13.37 24.00
N ILE A 62 -8.06 -12.73 22.97
CA ILE A 62 -7.31 -12.23 21.81
C ILE A 62 -6.27 -11.20 22.25
N ASN A 63 -6.66 -10.24 23.09
CA ASN A 63 -5.79 -9.19 23.59
C ASN A 63 -4.66 -9.73 24.47
N ALA A 64 -4.91 -10.81 25.23
CA ALA A 64 -3.88 -11.48 26.01
C ALA A 64 -2.78 -12.07 25.11
N ASP A 65 -3.16 -12.70 24.00
CA ASP A 65 -2.20 -13.21 23.01
C ASP A 65 -1.39 -12.07 22.37
N ILE A 66 -2.03 -10.97 21.96
CA ILE A 66 -1.34 -9.79 21.42
C ILE A 66 -0.33 -9.24 22.45
N LYS A 67 -0.72 -9.10 23.71
CA LYS A 67 0.16 -8.64 24.80
C LYS A 67 1.29 -9.61 25.13
N SER A 68 1.10 -10.90 24.88
CA SER A 68 2.15 -11.92 25.05
C SER A 68 3.21 -11.89 23.95
N GLY A 69 3.00 -11.09 22.90
CA GLY A 69 3.94 -10.91 21.79
C GLY A 69 3.59 -11.70 20.52
N ILE A 70 2.43 -12.36 20.49
CA ILE A 70 1.88 -12.93 19.25
C ILE A 70 1.46 -11.77 18.35
N ASP A 71 1.83 -11.82 17.07
CA ASP A 71 1.46 -10.77 16.12
C ASP A 71 -0.07 -10.74 15.90
N LEU A 72 -0.58 -9.57 15.50
CA LEU A 72 -2.01 -9.32 15.36
C LEU A 72 -2.70 -10.32 14.41
N GLU A 73 -2.05 -10.68 13.30
CA GLU A 73 -2.62 -11.58 12.31
C GLU A 73 -2.73 -13.01 12.84
N SER A 74 -1.67 -13.49 13.50
CA SER A 74 -1.64 -14.81 14.14
C SER A 74 -2.67 -14.92 15.26
N ALA A 75 -2.78 -13.87 16.10
CA ALA A 75 -3.76 -13.83 17.19
C ALA A 75 -5.20 -13.90 16.66
N LEU A 76 -5.54 -13.06 15.68
CA LEU A 76 -6.88 -13.06 15.08
C LEU A 76 -7.20 -14.36 14.35
N SER A 77 -6.21 -14.95 13.66
CA SER A 77 -6.38 -16.23 12.96
C SER A 77 -6.59 -17.40 13.92
N LYS A 78 -5.95 -17.38 15.10
CA LYS A 78 -6.06 -18.42 16.13
C LYS A 78 -7.45 -18.45 16.78
N HIS A 79 -7.99 -17.29 17.11
CA HIS A 79 -9.27 -17.17 17.83
C HIS A 79 -10.48 -17.13 16.90
N ASN A 80 -10.29 -16.71 15.65
CA ASN A 80 -11.35 -16.60 14.64
C ASN A 80 -12.56 -15.79 15.15
N PRO A 81 -12.37 -14.49 15.43
CA PRO A 81 -13.32 -13.68 16.18
C PRO A 81 -14.68 -13.59 15.52
N THR A 82 -15.71 -13.35 16.33
CA THR A 82 -17.08 -13.07 15.88
C THR A 82 -17.18 -11.83 15.00
N THR A 83 -18.24 -11.75 14.19
CA THR A 83 -18.46 -10.63 13.24
C THR A 83 -18.52 -9.28 13.92
N ASP A 84 -19.03 -9.21 15.15
CA ASP A 84 -19.13 -7.95 15.91
C ASP A 84 -17.75 -7.45 16.35
N ILE A 85 -16.87 -8.37 16.81
CA ILE A 85 -15.48 -8.05 17.13
C ILE A 85 -14.72 -7.65 15.87
N VAL A 86 -14.95 -8.35 14.75
CA VAL A 86 -14.38 -7.99 13.44
C VAL A 86 -14.77 -6.57 13.02
N ALA A 87 -16.06 -6.23 13.13
CA ALA A 87 -16.56 -4.89 12.82
C ALA A 87 -15.91 -3.83 13.72
N ALA A 88 -15.77 -4.10 15.02
CA ALA A 88 -15.09 -3.22 15.95
C ALA A 88 -13.60 -3.03 15.59
N ILE A 89 -12.89 -4.10 15.24
CA ILE A 89 -11.48 -4.03 14.80
C ILE A 89 -11.35 -3.16 13.55
N VAL A 90 -12.23 -3.34 12.55
CA VAL A 90 -12.23 -2.54 11.33
C VAL A 90 -12.42 -1.06 11.66
N LEU A 91 -13.43 -0.73 12.47
CA LEU A 91 -13.72 0.65 12.88
C LEU A 91 -12.55 1.29 13.62
N HIS A 92 -11.99 0.60 14.63
CA HIS A 92 -10.88 1.12 15.41
C HIS A 92 -9.59 1.23 14.58
N THR A 93 -9.32 0.27 13.69
CA THR A 93 -8.19 0.34 12.76
C THR A 93 -8.31 1.55 11.84
N ALA A 94 -9.48 1.74 11.24
CA ALA A 94 -9.74 2.88 10.37
C ALA A 94 -9.52 4.21 11.08
N ASN A 95 -10.11 4.38 12.27
CA ASN A 95 -10.01 5.60 13.07
C ASN A 95 -8.56 5.90 13.46
N PHE A 96 -7.82 4.89 13.91
CA PHE A 96 -6.42 5.03 14.29
C PHE A 96 -5.55 5.51 13.12
N ILE A 97 -5.61 4.80 11.99
CA ILE A 97 -4.79 5.15 10.82
C ILE A 97 -5.22 6.52 10.26
N ARG A 98 -6.52 6.80 10.17
CA ARG A 98 -7.07 8.09 9.70
C ARG A 98 -6.56 9.26 10.54
N GLN A 99 -6.51 9.12 11.87
CA GLN A 99 -6.01 10.16 12.75
C GLN A 99 -4.55 10.53 12.45
N HIS A 100 -3.69 9.52 12.22
CA HIS A 100 -2.29 9.72 11.90
C HIS A 100 -2.08 10.23 10.47
N GLU A 101 -2.74 9.61 9.50
CA GLU A 101 -2.70 10.00 8.09
C GLU A 101 -3.12 11.45 7.89
N CYS A 102 -4.21 11.88 8.53
CA CYS A 102 -4.71 13.26 8.45
C CYS A 102 -3.63 14.29 8.81
N ARG A 103 -2.79 14.01 9.81
CA ARG A 103 -1.67 14.89 10.21
C ARG A 103 -0.61 14.96 9.11
N VAL A 104 -0.25 13.83 8.53
CA VAL A 104 0.75 13.75 7.45
C VAL A 104 0.26 14.48 6.21
N VAL A 105 -0.96 14.19 5.75
CA VAL A 105 -1.57 14.80 4.57
C VAL A 105 -1.72 16.31 4.74
N LYS A 106 -2.20 16.79 5.91
CA LYS A 106 -2.28 18.24 6.20
C LYS A 106 -0.92 18.92 6.09
N ASN A 107 0.15 18.29 6.56
CA ASN A 107 1.50 18.86 6.46
C ASN A 107 2.03 18.84 5.01
N CYS A 108 1.71 17.79 4.24
CA CYS A 108 2.04 17.69 2.82
C CYS A 108 1.35 18.78 1.98
N ILE A 109 0.02 18.93 2.14
CA ILE A 109 -0.77 19.93 1.41
C ILE A 109 -0.30 21.35 1.76
N LYS A 110 0.00 21.63 3.03
CA LYS A 110 0.53 22.93 3.50
C LYS A 110 2.00 23.18 3.14
N ASN A 111 2.63 22.32 2.34
CA ASN A 111 4.05 22.40 1.97
C ASN A 111 5.02 22.44 3.16
N ARG A 112 4.61 21.89 4.32
CA ARG A 112 5.45 21.80 5.52
C ARG A 112 6.33 20.56 5.52
N LYS A 113 5.99 19.59 4.67
CA LYS A 113 6.69 18.33 4.51
C LYS A 113 6.54 17.87 3.06
N GLU A 114 7.63 17.44 2.45
CA GLU A 114 7.58 16.70 1.19
C GLU A 114 7.68 15.20 1.49
N MET A 115 6.72 14.41 1.00
CA MET A 115 6.72 12.95 1.21
C MET A 115 7.86 12.29 0.44
N ARG A 116 8.40 11.19 0.98
CA ARG A 116 9.50 10.45 0.33
C ARG A 116 9.12 9.92 -1.04
N LEU A 117 7.88 9.43 -1.20
CA LEU A 117 7.40 8.95 -2.49
C LEU A 117 7.28 10.10 -3.51
N THR A 118 6.81 11.28 -3.10
CA THR A 118 6.77 12.49 -3.96
C THR A 118 8.16 12.80 -4.52
N ARG A 119 9.21 12.71 -3.69
CA ARG A 119 10.60 12.93 -4.10
C ARG A 119 11.15 11.84 -5.03
N LEU A 120 10.67 10.61 -4.89
CA LEU A 120 11.14 9.48 -5.69
C LEU A 120 10.54 9.46 -7.10
N LEU A 121 9.26 9.83 -7.22
CA LEU A 121 8.50 9.72 -8.48
C LEU A 121 9.17 10.37 -9.71
N PRO A 122 9.83 11.56 -9.62
CA PRO A 122 10.54 12.15 -10.75
C PRO A 122 11.71 11.30 -11.28
N HIS A 123 12.20 10.34 -10.50
CA HIS A 123 13.32 9.48 -10.85
C HIS A 123 12.89 8.10 -11.37
N LEU A 124 11.58 7.85 -11.47
CA LEU A 124 11.03 6.61 -12.00
C LEU A 124 10.56 6.80 -13.43
N VAL A 125 10.81 5.82 -14.29
CA VAL A 125 10.20 5.76 -15.62
C VAL A 125 8.72 5.43 -15.47
N ILE A 126 7.87 6.32 -15.96
CA ILE A 126 6.41 6.11 -16.00
C ILE A 126 6.01 5.90 -17.45
N PRO A 127 5.67 4.67 -17.86
CA PRO A 127 5.28 4.40 -19.23
C PRO A 127 3.92 5.04 -19.53
N ALA A 128 3.59 5.22 -20.81
CA ALA A 128 2.29 5.77 -21.23
C ALA A 128 1.09 4.92 -20.74
N ALA A 129 1.31 3.62 -20.51
CA ALA A 129 0.34 2.71 -19.92
C ALA A 129 0.10 2.96 -18.41
N GLY A 130 0.94 3.76 -17.77
CA GLY A 130 0.95 4.03 -16.33
C GLY A 130 1.80 3.03 -15.54
N LEU A 131 2.49 3.54 -14.52
CA LEU A 131 3.33 2.74 -13.61
C LEU A 131 2.46 2.03 -12.56
N PRO A 132 2.47 0.68 -12.50
CA PRO A 132 1.75 -0.05 -11.46
C PRO A 132 2.39 0.17 -10.08
N VAL A 133 1.56 0.53 -9.10
CA VAL A 133 1.89 0.57 -7.69
C VAL A 133 0.87 -0.30 -6.96
N ILE A 134 1.34 -1.30 -6.22
CA ILE A 134 0.50 -2.19 -5.43
C ILE A 134 0.80 -1.94 -3.96
N THR A 135 -0.23 -1.79 -3.14
CA THR A 135 -0.07 -1.56 -1.70
C THR A 135 -1.09 -2.32 -0.88
N THR A 136 -0.66 -2.82 0.27
CA THR A 136 -1.54 -3.41 1.29
C THR A 136 -1.96 -2.39 2.35
N ASN A 137 -1.55 -1.13 2.20
CA ASN A 137 -1.84 -0.06 3.16
C ASN A 137 -3.24 0.52 2.92
N TYR A 138 -3.96 0.79 4.00
CA TYR A 138 -5.28 1.44 3.96
C TYR A 138 -5.21 2.94 3.72
N ASP A 139 -4.12 3.57 4.19
CA ASP A 139 -3.92 5.01 4.07
C ASP A 139 -3.80 5.46 2.61
N ARG A 140 -3.98 6.76 2.40
CA ARG A 140 -4.05 7.45 1.12
C ARG A 140 -2.79 8.28 0.87
N LEU A 141 -1.68 7.92 1.51
CA LEU A 141 -0.41 8.66 1.38
C LEU A 141 0.16 8.53 -0.03
N ILE A 142 -0.08 7.40 -0.73
CA ILE A 142 0.39 7.21 -2.10
C ILE A 142 -0.36 8.15 -3.05
N GLU A 143 -1.69 8.18 -2.96
CA GLU A 143 -2.58 9.06 -3.71
C GLU A 143 -2.14 10.52 -3.52
N CYS A 144 -2.02 10.96 -2.26
CA CYS A 144 -1.55 12.29 -1.92
C CYS A 144 -0.15 12.59 -2.50
N ALA A 145 0.80 11.67 -2.36
CA ALA A 145 2.17 11.86 -2.83
C ALA A 145 2.28 11.97 -4.35
N VAL A 146 1.48 11.15 -5.06
CA VAL A 146 1.43 11.08 -6.53
C VAL A 146 0.80 12.34 -7.11
N GLU A 147 -0.35 12.75 -6.57
CA GLU A 147 -1.01 13.97 -7.00
C GLU A 147 -0.16 15.20 -6.68
N LYS A 148 0.51 15.23 -5.52
CA LYS A 148 1.46 16.30 -5.17
C LYS A 148 2.64 16.40 -6.14
N ALA A 149 3.03 15.29 -6.78
CA ALA A 149 4.05 15.25 -7.81
C ALA A 149 3.54 15.66 -9.22
N GLY A 150 2.29 16.13 -9.33
CA GLY A 150 1.72 16.54 -10.63
C GLY A 150 1.25 15.38 -11.49
N LYS A 151 0.97 14.22 -10.90
CA LYS A 151 0.61 12.99 -11.62
C LYS A 151 -0.75 12.47 -11.17
N PRO A 152 -1.62 11.96 -12.06
CA PRO A 152 -2.86 11.33 -11.63
C PRO A 152 -2.61 9.99 -10.92
N ALA A 153 -3.33 9.75 -9.83
CA ALA A 153 -3.45 8.44 -9.20
C ALA A 153 -4.71 7.73 -9.70
N ASP A 154 -4.55 6.79 -10.63
CA ASP A 154 -5.62 5.93 -11.12
C ASP A 154 -5.84 4.79 -10.13
N SER A 155 -6.75 5.02 -9.17
CA SER A 155 -7.16 4.04 -8.17
C SER A 155 -8.38 3.23 -8.60
N MET A 156 -8.70 3.14 -9.90
CA MET A 156 -9.93 2.56 -10.44
C MET A 156 -11.24 3.27 -10.03
N PHE A 157 -11.13 4.46 -9.43
CA PHE A 157 -12.25 5.37 -9.17
C PHE A 157 -12.05 6.67 -9.94
N VAL A 158 -13.13 7.19 -10.52
CA VAL A 158 -13.11 8.47 -11.24
C VAL A 158 -13.14 9.63 -10.24
N GLY A 159 -12.15 10.52 -10.31
CA GLY A 159 -12.04 11.73 -9.48
C GLY A 159 -10.64 11.89 -8.88
N HIS A 160 -10.41 12.99 -8.17
CA HIS A 160 -9.14 13.28 -7.50
C HIS A 160 -9.26 13.08 -5.99
N TYR A 161 -8.18 12.68 -5.34
CA TYR A 161 -8.08 12.75 -3.87
C TYR A 161 -7.72 14.18 -3.45
N SER A 162 -6.77 14.79 -4.15
CA SER A 162 -6.27 16.16 -4.01
C SER A 162 -5.89 16.73 -5.39
N GLY A 163 -6.57 17.79 -5.82
CA GLY A 163 -6.36 18.39 -7.14
C GLY A 163 -5.27 19.47 -7.16
N ILE A 164 -4.60 19.63 -8.30
CA ILE A 164 -3.77 20.80 -8.62
C ILE A 164 -4.59 21.72 -9.54
N TYR A 165 -4.47 23.03 -9.32
CA TYR A 165 -5.09 24.02 -10.18
C TYR A 165 -4.34 24.13 -11.52
N GLU A 166 -4.83 23.43 -12.55
CA GLU A 166 -4.35 23.53 -13.92
C GLU A 166 -5.51 23.65 -14.93
N PRO A 167 -6.07 24.85 -15.16
CA PRO A 167 -7.25 25.02 -16.00
C PRO A 167 -7.04 24.57 -17.46
N GLU A 168 -5.82 24.69 -17.99
CA GLU A 168 -5.47 24.30 -19.36
C GLU A 168 -5.43 22.78 -19.56
N THR A 169 -5.13 22.00 -18.52
CA THR A 169 -5.06 20.54 -18.58
C THR A 169 -6.27 19.86 -17.94
N ALA A 170 -7.08 20.58 -17.14
CA ALA A 170 -8.29 20.05 -16.53
C ALA A 170 -9.30 19.50 -17.56
N LYS A 171 -9.40 20.12 -18.74
CA LYS A 171 -10.21 19.60 -19.87
C LYS A 171 -9.76 18.23 -20.40
N TYR A 172 -8.61 17.75 -19.94
CA TYR A 172 -7.90 16.56 -20.37
C TYR A 172 -7.65 15.58 -19.20
N ILE A 173 -8.40 15.68 -18.09
CA ILE A 173 -8.25 14.80 -16.89
C ILE A 173 -8.15 13.30 -17.27
N CYS A 174 -8.81 12.89 -18.35
CA CYS A 174 -8.68 11.54 -18.89
C CYS A 174 -7.85 11.44 -20.19
N ALA A 175 -7.36 12.50 -20.84
CA ALA A 175 -6.49 12.37 -22.02
C ALA A 175 -5.74 13.67 -22.34
N LYS A 176 -4.40 13.68 -22.20
CA LYS A 176 -3.47 14.80 -22.45
C LYS A 176 -3.57 15.43 -23.85
N SER A 177 -3.77 14.62 -24.89
CA SER A 177 -4.01 15.07 -26.27
C SER A 177 -4.43 13.92 -27.18
N ILE A 178 -4.86 14.20 -28.42
CA ILE A 178 -5.03 13.18 -29.46
C ILE A 178 -3.78 13.19 -30.35
N GLN A 179 -3.07 12.06 -30.43
CA GLN A 179 -1.98 11.85 -31.36
C GLN A 179 -2.51 11.21 -32.64
N ILE A 180 -2.36 11.91 -33.77
CA ILE A 180 -2.73 11.39 -35.09
C ILE A 180 -1.50 10.70 -35.70
N ARG A 181 -1.59 9.40 -35.94
CA ARG A 181 -0.60 8.65 -36.74
C ARG A 181 -1.30 8.03 -37.94
N GLY A 182 -1.16 8.67 -39.11
CA GLY A 182 -1.91 8.30 -40.32
C GLY A 182 -3.41 8.49 -40.11
N ARG A 183 -4.22 7.43 -40.32
CA ARG A 183 -5.68 7.44 -40.09
C ARG A 183 -6.09 7.09 -38.65
N LYS A 184 -5.14 6.78 -37.75
CA LYS A 184 -5.46 6.40 -36.36
C LYS A 184 -5.32 7.58 -35.41
N HIS A 185 -6.35 7.80 -34.61
CA HIS A 185 -6.37 8.75 -33.50
C HIS A 185 -6.10 7.98 -32.20
N ASN A 186 -4.96 8.23 -31.56
CA ASN A 186 -4.63 7.64 -30.27
C ASN A 186 -4.72 8.70 -29.18
N LEU A 187 -5.34 8.38 -28.04
CA LEU A 187 -5.27 9.26 -26.87
C LEU A 187 -3.88 9.17 -26.25
N LYS A 188 -3.23 10.32 -26.11
CA LYS A 188 -2.04 10.48 -25.27
C LYS A 188 -2.54 10.70 -23.85
N TRP A 189 -2.16 9.83 -22.94
CA TRP A 189 -2.54 9.91 -21.53
C TRP A 189 -1.52 10.76 -20.75
N LEU A 190 -1.93 11.29 -19.60
CA LEU A 190 -0.98 11.83 -18.62
C LEU A 190 -0.16 10.68 -18.02
N ASP A 191 1.09 10.98 -17.64
CA ASP A 191 1.92 10.06 -16.87
C ASP A 191 1.22 9.81 -15.54
N ARG A 192 0.69 8.60 -15.35
CA ARG A 192 -0.16 8.24 -14.23
C ARG A 192 0.38 7.05 -13.47
N ILE A 193 0.05 6.99 -12.19
CA ILE A 193 0.22 5.79 -11.38
C ILE A 193 -1.07 4.98 -11.45
N ARG A 194 -0.95 3.68 -11.73
CA ARG A 194 -2.06 2.73 -11.59
C ARG A 194 -1.95 2.10 -10.21
N LEU A 195 -2.80 2.52 -9.28
CA LEU A 195 -2.75 2.13 -7.88
C LEU A 195 -3.72 0.98 -7.60
N TYR A 196 -3.18 -0.13 -7.10
CA TYR A 196 -3.95 -1.30 -6.74
C TYR A 196 -3.87 -1.55 -5.22
N LYS A 197 -5.03 -1.53 -4.55
CA LYS A 197 -5.17 -1.70 -3.09
C LYS A 197 -6.02 -2.94 -2.80
N PRO A 198 -5.46 -4.17 -2.89
CA PRO A 198 -6.20 -5.40 -2.63
C PRO A 198 -6.84 -5.45 -1.23
N HIS A 199 -6.34 -4.67 -0.27
CA HIS A 199 -6.84 -4.61 1.10
C HIS A 199 -7.74 -3.41 1.40
N GLY A 200 -8.15 -2.67 0.37
CA GLY A 200 -9.06 -1.55 0.54
C GLY A 200 -8.39 -0.22 0.85
N SER A 201 -9.21 0.75 1.22
CA SER A 201 -8.79 2.12 1.49
C SER A 201 -9.71 2.80 2.49
N LEU A 202 -9.18 3.76 3.25
CA LEU A 202 -9.94 4.53 4.24
C LEU A 202 -11.03 5.44 3.65
N ASP A 203 -11.04 5.64 2.34
CA ASP A 203 -12.03 6.43 1.59
C ASP A 203 -12.98 5.59 0.74
N TRP A 204 -12.96 4.25 0.85
CA TRP A 204 -13.90 3.40 0.13
C TRP A 204 -15.08 3.08 1.02
N TYR A 205 -16.30 3.22 0.51
CA TYR A 205 -17.52 2.97 1.26
C TYR A 205 -18.52 2.19 0.41
N ARG A 206 -19.46 1.53 1.08
CA ARG A 206 -20.62 0.90 0.47
C ARG A 206 -21.87 1.69 0.85
N ILE A 207 -22.52 2.31 -0.12
CA ILE A 207 -23.76 3.07 0.06
C ILE A 207 -24.84 2.44 -0.84
N GLU A 208 -25.96 1.99 -0.26
CA GLU A 208 -27.07 1.40 -1.02
C GLU A 208 -26.62 0.37 -2.08
N ASP A 209 -25.74 -0.56 -1.68
CA ASP A 209 -25.08 -1.57 -2.52
C ASP A 209 -24.05 -1.08 -3.55
N GLU A 210 -23.86 0.24 -3.71
CA GLU A 210 -22.84 0.82 -4.57
C GLU A 210 -21.51 1.06 -3.85
N THR A 211 -20.41 0.69 -4.51
CA THR A 211 -19.07 1.00 -4.01
C THR A 211 -18.67 2.40 -4.48
N ILE A 212 -18.41 3.30 -3.53
CA ILE A 212 -17.99 4.66 -3.80
C ILE A 212 -16.63 4.96 -3.18
N ARG A 213 -15.94 5.98 -3.71
CA ARG A 213 -14.80 6.61 -3.06
C ARG A 213 -15.17 8.00 -2.59
N CYS A 214 -15.00 8.30 -1.31
CA CYS A 214 -15.27 9.60 -0.72
C CYS A 214 -14.11 10.08 0.17
N SER A 215 -13.53 11.23 -0.15
CA SER A 215 -12.44 11.80 0.67
C SER A 215 -12.92 12.27 2.06
N LEU A 216 -14.22 12.54 2.19
CA LEU A 216 -14.84 12.81 3.49
C LEU A 216 -15.04 11.51 4.25
N GLU A 217 -14.93 11.61 5.56
CA GLU A 217 -15.37 10.56 6.47
C GLU A 217 -16.89 10.51 6.46
N LEU A 218 -17.43 9.32 6.23
CA LEU A 218 -18.86 9.04 6.29
C LEU A 218 -19.17 8.23 7.56
N ASP A 219 -20.45 8.11 7.91
CA ASP A 219 -20.90 7.34 9.06
C ASP A 219 -20.78 5.81 8.81
N GLU A 220 -20.64 5.41 7.55
CA GLU A 220 -20.41 4.03 7.14
C GLU A 220 -18.97 3.58 7.42
N SER A 221 -18.82 2.29 7.72
CA SER A 221 -17.50 1.69 7.88
C SER A 221 -16.74 1.68 6.56
N PRO A 222 -15.46 2.08 6.55
CA PRO A 222 -14.66 2.02 5.34
C PRO A 222 -14.40 0.58 4.93
N LEU A 223 -14.33 0.36 3.62
CA LEU A 223 -14.04 -0.94 3.02
C LEU A 223 -12.54 -1.21 3.09
N ILE A 224 -12.11 -1.85 4.18
CA ILE A 224 -10.74 -2.33 4.42
C ILE A 224 -10.71 -3.79 4.87
N ILE A 225 -9.65 -4.52 4.52
CA ILE A 225 -9.41 -5.90 4.96
C ILE A 225 -8.30 -5.88 6.01
N THR A 226 -8.66 -6.07 7.28
CA THR A 226 -7.70 -6.10 8.39
C THR A 226 -6.96 -7.45 8.48
N PRO A 227 -5.76 -7.49 9.09
CA PRO A 227 -4.96 -8.71 9.17
C PRO A 227 -5.71 -9.85 9.88
N GLY A 228 -5.51 -11.09 9.45
CA GLY A 228 -6.13 -12.28 10.05
C GLY A 228 -7.62 -12.47 9.73
N LEU A 229 -8.25 -11.54 9.00
CA LEU A 229 -9.70 -11.52 8.75
C LEU A 229 -10.08 -11.73 7.27
N SER A 230 -9.13 -12.18 6.44
CA SER A 230 -9.32 -12.43 5.00
C SER A 230 -10.47 -13.39 4.68
N LYS A 231 -10.82 -14.30 5.59
CA LYS A 231 -11.97 -15.22 5.44
C LYS A 231 -13.32 -14.50 5.53
N TYR A 232 -13.43 -13.42 6.31
CA TYR A 232 -14.64 -12.60 6.41
C TYR A 232 -14.77 -11.62 5.23
N ALA A 233 -13.64 -11.29 4.59
CA ALA A 233 -13.63 -10.53 3.35
C ALA A 233 -14.20 -11.29 2.14
N ALA A 234 -14.43 -12.61 2.24
CA ALA A 234 -15.04 -13.41 1.19
C ALA A 234 -16.47 -12.96 0.81
N GLY A 235 -17.12 -12.10 1.63
CA GLY A 235 -18.39 -11.46 1.30
C GLY A 235 -18.29 -10.20 0.42
N TYR A 236 -17.09 -9.64 0.19
CA TYR A 236 -16.90 -8.41 -0.57
C TYR A 236 -16.19 -8.68 -1.91
N HIS A 237 -16.95 -9.01 -2.94
CA HIS A 237 -16.41 -9.25 -4.30
C HIS A 237 -15.86 -7.97 -4.96
N GLU A 238 -16.58 -6.85 -4.85
CA GLU A 238 -16.16 -5.56 -5.41
C GLU A 238 -15.94 -4.55 -4.27
N PRO A 239 -14.87 -3.74 -4.26
CA PRO A 239 -13.85 -3.57 -5.31
C PRO A 239 -12.61 -4.47 -5.15
N PHE A 240 -12.51 -5.24 -4.06
CA PHE A 240 -11.29 -5.96 -3.69
C PHE A 240 -10.80 -6.97 -4.73
N ASP A 241 -11.69 -7.80 -5.29
CA ASP A 241 -11.30 -8.83 -6.26
C ASP A 241 -10.68 -8.21 -7.52
N ARG A 242 -11.22 -7.08 -7.98
CA ARG A 242 -10.71 -6.36 -9.15
C ARG A 242 -9.33 -5.75 -8.89
N HIS A 243 -9.13 -5.14 -7.72
CA HIS A 243 -7.81 -4.63 -7.34
C HIS A 243 -6.78 -5.77 -7.21
N ARG A 244 -7.18 -6.91 -6.65
CA ARG A 244 -6.33 -8.09 -6.53
C ARG A 244 -5.98 -8.71 -7.89
N GLU A 245 -6.96 -8.87 -8.77
CA GLU A 245 -6.77 -9.33 -10.15
C GLU A 245 -5.75 -8.45 -10.88
N LYS A 246 -5.94 -7.12 -10.84
CA LYS A 246 -5.01 -6.18 -11.49
C LYS A 246 -3.63 -6.12 -10.84
N ALA A 247 -3.54 -6.30 -9.53
CA ALA A 247 -2.26 -6.42 -8.84
C ALA A 247 -1.49 -7.68 -9.29
N ASN A 248 -2.16 -8.83 -9.32
CA ASN A 248 -1.57 -10.09 -9.76
C ASN A 248 -1.14 -10.03 -11.23
N ASP A 249 -1.99 -9.51 -12.11
CA ASP A 249 -1.66 -9.26 -13.52
C ASP A 249 -0.40 -8.41 -13.66
N ALA A 250 -0.29 -7.32 -12.88
CA ALA A 250 0.87 -6.45 -12.91
C ALA A 250 2.14 -7.17 -12.45
N ILE A 251 2.07 -7.98 -11.38
CA ILE A 251 3.20 -8.78 -10.87
C ILE A 251 3.66 -9.81 -11.91
N ASP A 252 2.71 -10.52 -12.52
CA ASP A 252 3.00 -11.57 -13.49
C ASP A 252 3.69 -11.01 -14.74
N ASN A 253 3.27 -9.84 -15.19
CA ASN A 253 3.83 -9.15 -16.35
C ASN A 253 5.04 -8.25 -16.02
N ALA A 254 5.40 -8.08 -14.74
CA ALA A 254 6.52 -7.23 -14.35
C ALA A 254 7.83 -7.76 -14.95
N SER A 255 8.70 -6.88 -15.41
CA SER A 255 10.08 -7.23 -15.76
C SER A 255 11.02 -7.09 -14.56
N ARG A 256 10.63 -6.29 -13.56
CA ARG A 256 11.43 -5.93 -12.40
C ARG A 256 10.58 -5.30 -11.30
N PHE A 257 11.06 -5.35 -10.07
CA PHE A 257 10.34 -4.83 -8.90
C PHE A 257 11.11 -3.76 -8.15
N LEU A 258 10.38 -2.78 -7.62
CA LEU A 258 10.84 -1.90 -6.55
C LEU A 258 9.92 -2.12 -5.35
N ILE A 259 10.47 -2.66 -4.26
CA ILE A 259 9.72 -3.06 -3.08
C ILE A 259 10.10 -2.10 -1.94
N ILE A 260 9.14 -1.35 -1.41
CA ILE A 260 9.39 -0.29 -0.42
C ILE A 260 8.64 -0.60 0.86
N GLY A 261 9.37 -0.87 1.94
CA GLY A 261 8.80 -1.04 3.28
C GLY A 261 7.78 -2.17 3.38
N TYR A 262 7.89 -3.20 2.53
CA TYR A 262 7.01 -4.36 2.52
C TYR A 262 7.67 -5.55 3.22
N GLY A 263 6.95 -6.14 4.18
CA GLY A 263 7.48 -7.14 5.10
C GLY A 263 7.34 -8.59 4.65
N PHE A 264 6.72 -8.87 3.50
CA PHE A 264 6.38 -10.23 3.04
C PHE A 264 5.62 -11.01 4.13
N ASN A 265 4.45 -10.49 4.50
CA ASN A 265 3.52 -11.17 5.40
C ASN A 265 2.11 -11.33 4.79
N ASP A 266 1.95 -11.09 3.48
CA ASP A 266 0.65 -11.16 2.81
C ASP A 266 0.61 -12.35 1.86
N ASN A 267 -0.03 -13.41 2.30
CA ASN A 267 -0.11 -14.67 1.56
C ASN A 267 -0.72 -14.51 0.15
N HIS A 268 -1.68 -13.60 -0.03
CA HIS A 268 -2.34 -13.41 -1.33
C HIS A 268 -1.40 -12.76 -2.33
N LEU A 269 -0.69 -11.70 -1.92
CA LEU A 269 0.26 -11.01 -2.78
C LEU A 269 1.52 -11.85 -3.00
N GLU A 270 1.99 -12.54 -1.96
CA GLU A 270 3.19 -13.39 -2.00
C GLU A 270 3.08 -14.58 -2.94
N THR A 271 1.88 -15.13 -3.11
CA THR A 271 1.67 -16.27 -4.02
C THR A 271 2.23 -15.97 -5.42
N HIS A 272 1.99 -14.76 -5.94
CA HIS A 272 2.54 -14.35 -7.24
C HIS A 272 3.94 -13.73 -7.07
N LEU A 273 4.12 -12.79 -6.14
CA LEU A 273 5.35 -12.02 -6.01
C LEU A 273 6.57 -12.91 -5.68
N SER A 274 6.44 -13.79 -4.69
CA SER A 274 7.54 -14.60 -4.19
C SER A 274 8.05 -15.58 -5.26
N GLN A 275 7.15 -16.12 -6.07
CA GLN A 275 7.56 -16.98 -7.20
C GLN A 275 8.38 -16.19 -8.22
N ARG A 276 7.94 -14.98 -8.60
CA ARG A 276 8.67 -14.15 -9.58
C ARG A 276 10.06 -13.75 -9.09
N LEU A 277 10.22 -13.49 -7.80
CA LEU A 277 11.51 -13.16 -7.20
C LEU A 277 12.46 -14.37 -7.21
N ARG A 278 11.95 -15.56 -6.83
CA ARG A 278 12.70 -16.83 -6.89
C ARG A 278 13.09 -17.22 -8.32
N ASP A 279 12.24 -16.95 -9.30
CA ASP A 279 12.54 -17.14 -10.73
C ASP A 279 13.62 -16.18 -11.25
N GLY A 280 14.11 -15.26 -10.41
CA GLY A 280 15.20 -14.36 -10.74
C GLY A 280 14.76 -13.12 -11.53
N LYS A 281 13.51 -12.66 -11.35
CA LYS A 281 13.15 -11.29 -11.76
C LYS A 281 13.93 -10.29 -10.89
N PRO A 282 14.65 -9.31 -11.47
CA PRO A 282 15.40 -8.32 -10.70
C PRO A 282 14.50 -7.55 -9.73
N ALA A 283 15.00 -7.31 -8.51
CA ALA A 283 14.27 -6.55 -7.51
C ALA A 283 15.21 -5.65 -6.70
N VAL A 284 14.74 -4.44 -6.40
CA VAL A 284 15.35 -3.55 -5.40
C VAL A 284 14.39 -3.46 -4.23
N ILE A 285 14.83 -3.89 -3.06
CA ILE A 285 14.07 -3.85 -1.81
C ILE A 285 14.65 -2.70 -0.97
N MET A 286 13.81 -1.75 -0.58
CA MET A 286 14.17 -0.60 0.26
C MET A 286 13.41 -0.67 1.57
N ALA A 287 14.11 -0.75 2.69
CA ALA A 287 13.49 -0.80 4.01
C ALA A 287 14.38 -0.13 5.06
N MET A 288 13.80 0.28 6.19
CA MET A 288 14.59 0.76 7.32
C MET A 288 15.28 -0.41 8.05
N GLY A 289 14.62 -1.57 8.08
CA GLY A 289 15.16 -2.86 8.52
C GLY A 289 14.39 -3.98 7.83
N LEU A 290 14.95 -5.19 7.84
CA LEU A 290 14.31 -6.36 7.23
C LEU A 290 13.57 -7.18 8.29
N THR A 291 12.43 -7.73 7.91
CA THR A 291 11.77 -8.81 8.66
C THR A 291 12.44 -10.14 8.33
N ALA A 292 12.26 -11.15 9.18
CA ALA A 292 12.75 -12.51 8.90
C ALA A 292 12.25 -13.05 7.54
N ASN A 293 11.00 -12.74 7.17
CA ASN A 293 10.44 -13.10 5.88
C ASN A 293 11.12 -12.34 4.73
N ALA A 294 11.36 -11.03 4.87
CA ALA A 294 12.07 -10.26 3.86
C ALA A 294 13.51 -10.76 3.65
N GLU A 295 14.24 -11.06 4.74
CA GLU A 295 15.58 -11.65 4.66
C GLU A 295 15.58 -13.01 3.96
N LYS A 296 14.64 -13.89 4.33
CA LYS A 296 14.44 -15.19 3.68
C LYS A 296 14.19 -14.99 2.18
N MET A 297 13.29 -14.09 1.82
CA MET A 297 12.98 -13.81 0.43
C MET A 297 14.19 -13.28 -0.34
N ILE A 298 15.01 -12.40 0.25
CA ILE A 298 16.25 -11.91 -0.39
C ILE A 298 17.22 -13.06 -0.65
N ARG A 299 17.44 -13.94 0.34
CA ARG A 299 18.33 -15.11 0.21
C ARG A 299 17.85 -16.08 -0.88
N GLU A 300 16.55 -16.23 -1.04
CA GLU A 300 15.94 -17.08 -2.08
C GLU A 300 15.88 -16.42 -3.46
N SER A 301 16.22 -15.13 -3.58
CA SER A 301 16.04 -14.34 -4.80
C SER A 301 17.38 -13.94 -5.43
N PRO A 302 17.83 -14.60 -6.50
CA PRO A 302 19.21 -14.48 -6.99
C PRO A 302 19.57 -13.08 -7.53
N LYS A 303 18.58 -12.27 -7.91
CA LYS A 303 18.76 -10.92 -8.46
C LYS A 303 18.13 -9.82 -7.59
N ALA A 304 17.83 -10.13 -6.33
CA ALA A 304 17.35 -9.13 -5.38
C ALA A 304 18.53 -8.36 -4.77
N ILE A 305 18.36 -7.05 -4.63
CA ILE A 305 19.27 -6.15 -3.92
C ILE A 305 18.48 -5.49 -2.80
N ALA A 306 18.96 -5.57 -1.57
CA ALA A 306 18.39 -4.88 -0.43
C ALA A 306 19.18 -3.60 -0.09
N LEU A 307 18.46 -2.51 0.12
CA LEU A 307 18.95 -1.24 0.63
C LEU A 307 18.31 -1.02 2.00
N VAL A 308 19.12 -1.23 3.04
CA VAL A 308 18.70 -1.10 4.43
C VAL A 308 19.44 0.05 5.11
N GLN A 309 18.79 0.68 6.09
CA GLN A 309 19.53 1.53 7.01
C GLN A 309 20.46 0.64 7.83
N GLY A 310 21.74 0.99 7.97
CA GLY A 310 22.56 0.36 9.00
C GLY A 310 23.17 1.37 9.97
N ALA A 311 23.97 0.84 10.90
CA ALA A 311 24.39 1.53 12.12
C ALA A 311 25.20 2.83 11.89
N SER A 312 25.77 3.01 10.69
CA SER A 312 26.56 4.18 10.29
C SER A 312 26.01 4.89 9.03
N GLY A 313 24.78 4.60 8.61
CA GLY A 313 24.19 5.03 7.35
C GLY A 313 23.73 3.85 6.48
N PRO A 314 23.25 4.04 5.25
CA PRO A 314 22.79 2.93 4.40
C PRO A 314 23.94 1.97 4.05
N HIS A 315 23.77 0.67 4.32
CA HIS A 315 24.74 -0.39 3.99
C HIS A 315 24.16 -1.37 2.97
N LEU A 316 25.06 -2.03 2.22
CA LEU A 316 24.78 -2.96 1.12
C LEU A 316 25.06 -4.39 1.57
N GLY A 317 24.16 -5.33 1.31
CA GLY A 317 24.43 -6.77 1.48
C GLY A 317 23.28 -7.67 1.02
N GLN A 318 23.62 -8.78 0.35
CA GLN A 318 22.80 -10.00 0.36
C GLN A 318 22.98 -10.78 1.68
N ASP A 319 24.01 -10.43 2.45
CA ASP A 319 24.25 -10.88 3.81
C ASP A 319 23.66 -9.85 4.78
N ALA A 320 22.36 -9.97 5.01
CA ALA A 320 21.72 -9.52 6.24
C ALA A 320 21.66 -10.70 7.21
#